data_AF-A0A800JB82-F1
#
_entry.id   AF-A0A800JB82-F1
#
_cell.length_a   1.000
_cell.length_b   1.000
_cell.length_c   1.000
_cell.angle_alpha   90.00
_cell.angle_beta   90.00
_cell.angle_gamma   90.00
#
_symmetry.space_group_name_H-M   'P 1'
#
loop_
_entity.id
_entity.type
_entity.pdbx_description
1 polymer ?
#
loop_
_entity_poly.entity_id
_entity_poly.type
_entity_poly.pdbx_seq_one_letter_code
_entity_poly.pdbx_strand_id
1 'polypeptide(L)'
;MNNSNTILNKLTAIESLLEATNQTKPLTLVEAAKFLDLSRSHLYKLTSERKIPHFKPNGKKIYFDKSELVQWLKRKPTRTLEETEEKAASYIVSGKGSA
;
A
#
# COMPACT_ATOMS: atom_id res chain seq x y z
N MET A 1 -18.97 -32.43 -27.77
CA MET A 1 -17.62 -32.35 -27.17
C MET A 1 -16.89 -31.03 -27.45
N ASN A 2 -17.37 -30.15 -28.33
CA ASN A 2 -16.65 -28.93 -28.72
C ASN A 2 -16.70 -27.79 -27.69
N ASN A 3 -17.79 -27.70 -26.92
CA ASN A 3 -17.97 -26.59 -25.95
C ASN A 3 -16.92 -26.58 -24.84
N SER A 4 -16.46 -27.74 -24.36
CA SER A 4 -15.44 -27.82 -23.31
C SER A 4 -14.10 -27.24 -23.77
N ASN A 5 -13.71 -27.51 -25.02
CA ASN A 5 -12.51 -26.91 -25.62
C ASN A 5 -12.66 -25.40 -25.83
N THR A 6 -13.85 -24.93 -26.21
CA THR A 6 -14.12 -23.50 -26.33
C THR A 6 -14.05 -22.78 -24.98
N ILE A 7 -14.54 -23.41 -23.91
CA ILE A 7 -14.48 -22.88 -22.54
C ILE A 7 -13.03 -22.81 -22.07
N LEU A 8 -12.26 -23.89 -22.26
CA LEU A 8 -10.86 -23.95 -21.84
C LEU A 8 -10.02 -22.87 -22.54
N ASN A 9 -10.19 -22.71 -23.86
CA ASN A 9 -9.48 -21.67 -24.63
C ASN A 9 -9.82 -20.26 -24.14
N LYS A 10 -11.08 -20.01 -23.77
CA LYS A 10 -11.49 -18.71 -23.19
C LYS A 10 -10.90 -18.49 -21.80
N LEU A 11 -10.83 -19.53 -20.97
CA LEU A 11 -10.20 -19.45 -19.64
C LEU A 11 -8.71 -19.11 -19.76
N THR A 12 -7.97 -19.80 -20.64
CA THR A 12 -6.55 -19.52 -20.87
C THR A 12 -6.32 -18.10 -21.39
N ALA A 13 -7.20 -17.61 -22.27
CA ALA A 13 -7.11 -16.22 -22.76
C ALA A 13 -7.35 -15.19 -21.63
N ILE A 14 -8.28 -15.47 -20.72
CA ILE A 14 -8.54 -14.62 -19.54
C ILE A 14 -7.34 -14.66 -18.58
N GLU A 15 -6.77 -15.82 -18.30
CA GLU A 15 -5.56 -15.97 -17.47
C GLU A 15 -4.39 -15.17 -18.03
N SER A 16 -4.11 -15.28 -19.33
CA SER A 16 -3.00 -14.56 -19.96
C SER A 16 -3.21 -13.03 -19.92
N LEU A 17 -4.44 -12.56 -20.07
CA LEU A 17 -4.78 -11.13 -19.90
C LEU A 17 -4.63 -10.67 -18.44
N LEU A 18 -4.97 -11.52 -17.48
CA LEU A 18 -4.77 -11.26 -16.05
C LEU A 18 -3.29 -11.20 -15.67
N GLU A 19 -2.46 -12.10 -16.20
CA GLU A 19 -1.01 -12.07 -15.99
C GLU A 19 -0.36 -10.83 -16.62
N ALA A 20 -0.77 -10.47 -17.85
CA ALA A 20 -0.28 -9.26 -18.51
C ALA A 20 -0.67 -7.97 -17.77
N THR A 21 -1.84 -7.95 -17.14
CA THR A 21 -2.30 -6.80 -16.33
C THR A 21 -1.76 -6.79 -14.90
N ASN A 22 -1.29 -7.94 -14.40
CA ASN A 22 -0.59 -8.06 -13.12
C ASN A 22 0.87 -7.58 -13.16
N GLN A 23 1.39 -7.17 -14.32
CA GLN A 23 2.64 -6.43 -14.35
C GLN A 23 2.46 -5.19 -13.47
N THR A 24 3.22 -5.16 -12.36
CA THR A 24 3.12 -4.20 -11.27
C THR A 24 3.48 -2.81 -11.76
N LYS A 25 2.55 -2.20 -12.50
CA LYS A 25 2.75 -0.87 -13.03
C LYS A 25 2.75 0.09 -11.84
N PRO A 26 3.76 0.96 -11.72
CA PRO A 26 3.76 1.97 -10.69
C PRO A 26 2.54 2.88 -10.86
N LEU A 27 1.83 3.08 -9.76
CA LEU A 27 0.66 3.94 -9.67
C LEU A 27 1.08 5.40 -9.82
N THR A 28 0.32 6.16 -10.59
CA THR A 28 0.43 7.62 -10.63
C THR A 28 -0.17 8.26 -9.38
N LEU A 29 0.07 9.55 -9.17
CA LEU A 29 -0.52 10.29 -8.05
C LEU A 29 -2.06 10.20 -7.98
N VAL A 30 -2.74 10.17 -9.13
CA VAL A 30 -4.21 10.05 -9.17
C VAL A 30 -4.66 8.65 -8.77
N GLU A 31 -3.98 7.62 -9.26
CA GLU A 31 -4.28 6.23 -8.94
C GLU A 31 -3.97 5.90 -7.49
N ALA A 32 -2.83 6.40 -6.97
CA ALA A 32 -2.44 6.24 -5.57
C ALA A 32 -3.40 6.99 -4.62
N ALA A 33 -3.86 8.18 -5.00
CA ALA A 33 -4.87 8.92 -4.23
C ALA A 33 -6.17 8.12 -4.12
N LYS A 34 -6.62 7.53 -5.24
CA LYS A 34 -7.80 6.65 -5.26
C LYS A 34 -7.59 5.36 -4.48
N PHE A 35 -6.39 4.77 -4.55
CA PHE A 35 -6.05 3.53 -3.85
C PHE A 35 -6.04 3.71 -2.32
N LEU A 36 -5.55 4.85 -1.84
CA LEU A 36 -5.45 5.17 -0.41
C LEU A 36 -6.70 5.88 0.14
N ASP A 37 -7.67 6.16 -0.72
CA ASP A 37 -8.84 7.00 -0.43
C ASP A 37 -8.48 8.36 0.20
N LEU A 38 -7.44 9.00 -0.37
CA LEU A 38 -6.95 10.30 0.06
C LEU A 38 -7.19 11.36 -1.02
N SER A 39 -7.41 12.60 -0.60
CA SER A 39 -7.40 13.72 -1.54
C SER A 39 -6.01 13.88 -2.17
N ARG A 40 -5.97 14.27 -3.46
CA ARG A 40 -4.71 14.51 -4.18
C ARG A 40 -3.80 15.50 -3.44
N SER A 41 -4.37 16.55 -2.85
CA SER A 41 -3.63 17.55 -2.07
C SER A 41 -3.01 16.95 -0.80
N HIS A 42 -3.76 16.10 -0.09
CA HIS A 42 -3.24 15.40 1.08
C HIS A 42 -2.11 14.45 0.69
N LEU A 43 -2.30 13.65 -0.37
CA LEU A 43 -1.25 12.78 -0.88
C LEU A 43 0.00 13.58 -1.32
N TYR A 44 -0.20 14.73 -1.98
CA TYR A 44 0.90 15.61 -2.37
C TYR A 44 1.69 16.12 -1.15
N LYS A 45 0.99 16.55 -0.09
CA LYS A 45 1.61 16.95 1.18
C LYS A 45 2.41 15.81 1.81
N LEU A 46 1.89 14.59 1.80
CA LEU A 46 2.62 13.42 2.30
C LEU A 46 3.90 13.14 1.49
N THR A 47 3.86 13.35 0.17
CA THR A 47 5.05 13.19 -0.68
C THR A 47 6.08 14.29 -0.47
N SER A 48 5.67 15.54 -0.22
CA SER A 48 6.59 16.65 0.03
C SER A 48 7.25 16.52 1.41
N GLU A 49 6.50 16.06 2.41
CA GLU A 49 7.01 15.78 3.76
C GLU A 49 7.79 14.45 3.86
N ARG A 50 7.95 13.72 2.73
CA ARG A 50 8.60 12.40 2.68
C ARG A 50 8.01 11.38 3.66
N LYS A 51 6.71 11.51 3.99
CA LYS A 51 6.00 10.63 4.91
C LYS A 51 5.46 9.37 4.25
N ILE A 52 5.42 9.32 2.91
CA ILE A 52 4.95 8.19 2.11
C ILE A 52 6.02 7.73 1.11
N PRO A 53 6.23 6.41 0.92
CA PRO A 53 7.15 5.89 -0.10
C PRO A 53 6.69 6.31 -1.50
N HIS A 54 7.61 6.83 -2.30
CA HIS A 54 7.32 7.33 -3.64
C HIS A 54 8.59 7.42 -4.50
N PHE A 55 8.41 7.38 -5.83
CA PHE A 55 9.48 7.46 -6.82
C PHE A 55 9.33 8.73 -7.68
N LYS A 56 10.45 9.39 -8.00
CA LYS A 56 10.51 10.60 -8.84
C LYS A 56 11.67 10.53 -9.86
N PRO A 57 11.63 9.60 -10.84
CA PRO A 57 12.76 9.37 -11.76
C PRO A 57 13.15 10.61 -12.58
N ASN A 58 12.18 11.44 -12.98
CA ASN A 58 12.40 12.65 -13.79
C ASN A 58 12.01 13.95 -13.05
N GLY A 59 11.81 13.90 -11.73
CA GLY A 59 11.42 15.06 -10.90
C GLY A 59 10.00 15.62 -11.10
N LYS A 60 9.41 15.52 -12.30
CA LYS A 60 8.10 16.09 -12.66
C LYS A 60 6.91 15.23 -12.28
N LYS A 61 7.06 13.90 -12.36
CA LYS A 61 5.98 12.94 -12.06
C LYS A 61 6.34 12.12 -10.83
N ILE A 62 5.33 11.87 -10.00
CA ILE A 62 5.42 11.03 -8.80
C ILE A 62 4.74 9.70 -9.11
N TYR A 63 5.45 8.63 -8.79
CA TYR A 63 5.00 7.27 -8.95
C TYR A 63 5.04 6.53 -7.61
N PHE A 64 4.22 5.50 -7.46
CA PHE A 64 4.08 4.74 -6.23
C PHE A 64 4.04 3.25 -6.56
N ASP A 65 4.75 2.44 -5.77
CA ASP A 65 4.59 1.00 -5.84
C ASP A 65 3.42 0.58 -4.93
N LYS A 66 2.53 -0.25 -5.45
CA LYS A 66 1.34 -0.69 -4.71
C LYS A 66 1.73 -1.51 -3.47
N SER A 67 2.75 -2.35 -3.58
CA SER A 67 3.22 -3.20 -2.47
C SER A 67 3.84 -2.35 -1.37
N GLU A 68 4.63 -1.34 -1.72
CA GLU A 68 5.19 -0.39 -0.74
C GLU A 68 4.10 0.43 -0.04
N LEU A 69 3.06 0.86 -0.77
CA LEU A 69 1.91 1.55 -0.17
C LEU A 69 1.18 0.66 0.86
N VAL A 70 0.98 -0.61 0.54
CA VAL A 70 0.37 -1.59 1.47
C VAL A 70 1.26 -1.80 2.70
N GLN A 71 2.57 -1.94 2.51
CA GLN A 71 3.51 -2.06 3.64
C GLN A 71 3.54 -0.79 4.49
N TRP A 72 3.43 0.38 3.87
CA TRP A 72 3.36 1.66 4.58
C TRP A 72 2.09 1.78 5.43
N LEU A 73 0.94 1.35 4.92
CA LEU A 73 -0.30 1.27 5.71
C LEU A 73 -0.14 0.35 6.92
N LYS A 74 0.54 -0.78 6.73
CA LYS A 74 0.82 -1.75 7.81
C LYS A 74 1.91 -1.29 8.80
N ARG A 75 2.69 -0.24 8.51
CA ARG A 75 3.80 0.20 9.38
C ARG A 75 3.34 0.91 10.65
N LYS A 76 2.20 1.59 10.61
CA LYS A 76 1.61 2.27 11.77
C LYS A 76 0.20 1.75 11.98
N PRO A 77 0.03 0.48 12.41
CA PRO A 77 -1.27 0.09 12.93
C PRO A 77 -1.58 1.06 14.07
N THR A 78 -2.75 1.67 14.02
CA THR A 78 -3.31 2.31 15.19
C THR A 78 -3.53 1.19 16.18
N ARG A 79 -2.60 1.06 17.13
CA ARG A 79 -2.67 0.07 18.20
C ARG A 79 -4.02 0.21 18.88
N THR A 80 -4.64 -0.91 19.21
CA THR A 80 -5.86 -0.87 20.02
C THR A 80 -5.52 -0.30 21.39
N LEU A 81 -6.55 0.12 22.13
CA LEU A 81 -6.37 0.67 23.47
C LEU A 81 -5.58 -0.32 24.37
N GLU A 82 -5.85 -1.62 24.22
CA GLU A 82 -5.18 -2.69 24.98
C GLU A 82 -3.66 -2.73 24.75
N GLU A 83 -3.19 -2.63 23.50
CA GLU A 83 -1.75 -2.66 23.20
C GLU A 83 -1.01 -1.39 23.68
N THR A 84 -1.75 -0.30 23.88
CA THR A 84 -1.19 0.96 24.42
C THR A 84 -1.02 0.87 25.93
N GLU A 85 -2.00 0.26 26.62
CA GLU A 85 -1.94 -0.01 28.06
C GLU A 85 -0.83 -1.03 28.39
N GLU A 86 -0.64 -2.06 27.57
CA GLU A 86 0.40 -3.07 27.77
C GLU A 86 1.83 -2.47 27.60
N LYS A 87 1.98 -1.51 26.68
CA LYS A 87 3.23 -0.73 26.56
C LYS A 87 3.46 0.24 27.72
N ALA A 88 2.40 0.85 28.25
CA ALA A 88 2.51 1.69 29.45
C ALA A 88 2.88 0.84 30.67
N ALA A 89 2.26 -0.32 30.84
CA ALA A 89 2.55 -1.27 31.92
C ALA A 89 4.00 -1.79 31.85
N SER A 90 4.50 -2.17 30.66
CA SER A 90 5.90 -2.59 30.48
C SER A 90 6.90 -1.43 30.70
N TYR A 91 6.52 -0.19 30.41
CA TYR A 91 7.34 0.98 30.72
C TYR A 91 7.45 1.26 32.22
N ILE A 92 6.35 1.08 32.98
CA ILE A 92 6.35 1.21 34.44
C ILE A 92 7.18 0.09 35.08
N VAL A 93 7.06 -1.15 34.58
CA VAL A 93 7.82 -2.31 35.09
C VAL A 93 9.33 -2.21 34.79
N SER A 94 9.74 -1.52 33.73
CA SER A 94 11.17 -1.41 33.32
C SER A 94 11.95 -0.27 33.97
N GLY A 95 11.40 0.44 34.96
CA GLY A 95 12.18 1.21 35.94
C GLY A 95 12.92 2.44 35.39
N LYS A 96 12.39 3.15 34.39
CA LYS A 96 12.93 4.44 33.91
C LYS A 96 12.14 5.68 34.33
N GLY A 97 11.19 5.52 35.26
CA GLY A 97 10.39 6.62 35.84
C GLY A 97 10.88 7.10 37.21
N SER A 98 12.17 6.96 37.52
CA SER A 98 12.75 7.45 38.78
C SER A 98 14.12 8.05 38.54
N ALA A 99 14.13 9.25 37.96
CA ALA A 99 15.21 10.24 38.07
C ALA A 99 14.62 11.63 37.74
#